data_AF-B4PTJ6-F1
#
_entry.id   AF-B4PTJ6-F1
#
_cell.length_a   1.000
_cell.length_b   1.000
_cell.length_c   1.000
_cell.angle_alpha   90.00
_cell.angle_beta   90.00
_cell.angle_gamma   90.00
#
_symmetry.space_group_name_H-M   'P 1'
#
loop_
_entity.id
_entity.type
_entity.pdbx_description
1 polymer ?
#
loop_
_entity_poly.entity_id
_entity_poly.type
_entity_poly.pdbx_seq_one_letter_code
_entity_poly.pdbx_strand_id
1 'polypeptide(L)'
;MKAITVCLLVLVSATCLLTTRANAIDLLDENLDYELDFESELEQLLDALDNDTDYMDVEAQGFITTCRKILRKALKTVRGTNCIIKEVTNILSACTSYVDAIDDCGTAIPKDVAKIVDSVKQIIKISDDILHLHSKLCATDETGGSFIKNSSKCFWKLFKASMKLTRKINKTLKLIAKLPADTSSCFVNATNKVTASFNSFLPNIDVCIESM
;
A
#
# COMPACT_ATOMS: atom_id res chain seq x y z
N MET A 1 15.19 -26.10 -13.57
CA MET A 1 13.74 -26.11 -13.28
C MET A 1 13.37 -25.13 -12.15
N LYS A 2 13.57 -23.81 -12.33
CA LYS A 2 13.18 -22.80 -11.31
C LYS A 2 12.60 -21.48 -11.88
N ALA A 3 12.60 -21.29 -13.21
CA ALA A 3 12.04 -20.09 -13.84
C ALA A 3 10.53 -20.19 -14.12
N ILE A 4 9.98 -21.40 -14.19
CA ILE A 4 8.58 -21.64 -14.61
C ILE A 4 7.59 -21.30 -13.48
N THR A 5 8.01 -21.40 -12.22
CA THR A 5 7.14 -21.17 -11.06
C THR A 5 6.86 -19.68 -10.80
N VAL A 6 7.72 -18.77 -11.26
CA VAL A 6 7.56 -17.32 -11.05
C VAL A 6 6.59 -16.71 -12.06
N CYS A 7 6.54 -17.22 -13.30
CA CYS A 7 5.60 -16.72 -14.32
C CYS A 7 4.14 -17.09 -14.03
N LEU A 8 3.89 -18.19 -13.31
CA LEU A 8 2.52 -18.59 -12.95
C LEU A 8 1.90 -17.70 -11.87
N LEU A 9 2.70 -17.11 -10.98
CA LEU A 9 2.21 -16.17 -9.97
C LEU A 9 1.86 -14.78 -10.56
N VAL A 10 2.49 -14.40 -11.68
CA VAL A 10 2.21 -13.14 -12.40
C VAL A 10 0.94 -13.25 -13.27
N LEU A 11 0.54 -14.45 -13.68
CA LEU A 11 -0.67 -14.64 -14.50
C LEU A 11 -1.98 -14.63 -13.68
N VAL A 12 -1.92 -14.85 -12.36
CA VAL A 12 -3.10 -14.88 -11.49
C VAL A 12 -3.55 -13.47 -11.05
N SER A 13 -2.73 -12.43 -11.24
CA SER A 13 -3.13 -11.03 -11.00
C SER A 13 -3.73 -10.35 -12.24
N ALA A 14 -3.59 -10.94 -13.43
CA ALA A 14 -4.17 -10.42 -14.67
C ALA A 14 -5.61 -10.91 -14.93
N THR A 15 -6.05 -11.95 -14.23
CA THR A 15 -7.37 -12.58 -14.43
C THR A 15 -8.55 -11.78 -13.88
N CYS A 16 -8.32 -10.70 -13.12
CA CYS A 16 -9.41 -9.80 -12.75
C CYS A 16 -9.87 -8.87 -13.90
N LEU A 17 -9.12 -8.76 -15.01
CA LEU A 17 -9.43 -7.78 -16.07
C LEU A 17 -9.40 -8.31 -17.52
N LEU A 18 -8.89 -9.51 -17.77
CA LEU A 18 -8.66 -10.00 -19.15
C LEU A 18 -9.74 -10.92 -19.74
N THR A 19 -10.86 -11.19 -19.05
CA THR A 19 -11.99 -11.95 -19.65
C THR A 19 -12.97 -11.10 -20.49
N THR A 20 -12.66 -9.82 -20.75
CA THR A 20 -13.58 -8.88 -21.42
C THR A 20 -13.52 -8.83 -22.95
N ARG A 21 -12.78 -9.71 -23.63
CA ARG A 21 -12.67 -9.64 -25.11
C ARG A 21 -13.21 -10.87 -25.82
N ALA A 22 -14.54 -10.96 -25.89
CA ALA A 22 -15.21 -11.71 -26.94
C ALA A 22 -16.57 -11.11 -27.36
N ASN A 23 -17.27 -10.35 -26.51
CA ASN A 23 -18.62 -9.83 -26.83
C ASN A 23 -18.75 -8.29 -26.71
N ALA A 24 -17.68 -7.54 -26.96
CA ALA A 24 -17.65 -6.08 -26.76
C ALA A 24 -17.92 -5.28 -28.05
N ILE A 25 -18.97 -5.61 -28.80
CA ILE A 25 -19.45 -4.76 -29.91
C ILE A 25 -20.76 -4.04 -29.54
N ASP A 26 -21.45 -4.43 -28.47
CA ASP A 26 -22.81 -3.93 -28.15
C ASP A 26 -22.90 -3.03 -26.90
N LEU A 27 -21.77 -2.63 -26.28
CA LEU A 27 -21.75 -1.92 -24.98
C LEU A 27 -21.15 -0.50 -25.03
N LEU A 28 -21.04 0.10 -26.21
CA LEU A 28 -20.41 1.44 -26.34
C LEU A 28 -21.29 2.58 -25.80
N ASP A 29 -22.59 2.32 -25.56
CA ASP A 29 -23.58 3.35 -25.18
C ASP A 29 -23.84 3.44 -23.66
N GLU A 30 -23.37 2.48 -22.85
CA GLU A 30 -23.57 2.44 -21.38
C GLU A 30 -22.36 2.95 -20.55
N ASN A 31 -21.32 3.48 -21.21
CA ASN A 31 -20.03 3.74 -20.56
C ASN A 31 -19.95 5.10 -19.82
N LEU A 32 -20.99 5.95 -19.94
CA LEU A 32 -21.02 7.30 -19.34
C LEU A 32 -21.66 7.34 -17.94
N ASP A 33 -22.62 6.46 -17.65
CA ASP A 33 -23.30 6.41 -16.35
C ASP A 33 -22.47 5.67 -15.28
N TYR A 34 -21.54 4.82 -15.71
CA TYR A 34 -20.70 4.00 -14.84
C TYR A 34 -19.54 4.77 -14.17
N GLU A 35 -19.06 5.84 -14.81
CA GLU A 35 -17.98 6.67 -14.28
C GLU A 35 -18.46 7.56 -13.11
N LEU A 36 -19.74 7.98 -13.14
CA LEU A 36 -20.35 8.82 -12.12
C LEU A 36 -20.71 8.07 -10.82
N ASP A 37 -21.15 6.82 -10.91
CA ASP A 37 -21.53 6.00 -9.74
C ASP A 37 -20.30 5.61 -8.90
N PHE A 38 -19.17 5.30 -9.55
CA PHE A 38 -17.91 5.02 -8.87
C PHE A 38 -17.36 6.24 -8.14
N GLU A 39 -17.51 7.45 -8.70
CA GLU A 39 -17.02 8.68 -8.08
C GLU A 39 -17.88 9.08 -6.86
N SER A 40 -19.20 8.90 -6.93
CA SER A 40 -20.15 9.12 -5.83
C SER A 40 -19.99 8.14 -4.67
N GLU A 41 -19.91 6.83 -4.95
CA GLU A 41 -19.59 5.82 -3.91
C GLU A 41 -18.21 6.11 -3.31
N LEU A 42 -17.30 6.66 -4.11
CA LEU A 42 -15.96 6.95 -3.66
C LEU A 42 -15.92 8.14 -2.69
N GLU A 43 -16.69 9.19 -2.95
CA GLU A 43 -16.87 10.35 -2.07
C GLU A 43 -17.42 9.92 -0.68
N GLN A 44 -18.48 9.11 -0.65
CA GLN A 44 -19.10 8.64 0.60
C GLN A 44 -18.17 7.73 1.43
N LEU A 45 -17.32 6.94 0.77
CA LEU A 45 -16.34 6.10 1.44
C LEU A 45 -15.09 6.85 1.91
N LEU A 46 -14.81 8.04 1.34
CA LEU A 46 -13.78 8.97 1.81
C LEU A 46 -14.21 9.68 3.09
N ASP A 47 -15.46 10.10 3.21
CA ASP A 47 -16.04 10.67 4.44
C ASP A 47 -15.96 9.67 5.62
N ALA A 48 -16.10 8.38 5.34
CA ALA A 48 -15.91 7.34 6.35
C ALA A 48 -14.45 7.19 6.82
N LEU A 49 -13.47 7.55 5.98
CA LEU A 49 -12.04 7.49 6.31
C LEU A 49 -11.56 8.75 7.04
N ASP A 50 -12.24 9.88 6.85
CA ASP A 50 -11.99 11.14 7.57
C ASP A 50 -12.65 11.16 8.96
N ASN A 51 -13.67 10.34 9.22
CA ASN A 51 -14.21 10.16 10.58
C ASN A 51 -13.34 9.29 11.51
N ASP A 52 -12.33 8.59 10.98
CA ASP A 52 -11.41 7.74 11.76
C ASP A 52 -10.11 8.49 12.14
N THR A 53 -10.10 9.83 12.03
CA THR A 53 -8.93 10.65 12.39
C THR A 53 -8.96 11.05 13.86
N ASP A 54 -8.08 10.42 14.65
CA ASP A 54 -7.39 11.11 15.75
C ASP A 54 -6.90 12.48 15.25
N TYR A 55 -7.03 13.53 16.05
CA TYR A 55 -6.59 14.89 15.75
C TYR A 55 -5.19 14.91 15.09
N MET A 56 -5.15 15.17 13.77
CA MET A 56 -3.92 15.21 12.97
C MET A 56 -3.39 16.65 12.93
N ASP A 57 -2.07 16.83 13.12
CA ASP A 57 -1.45 18.14 12.89
C ASP A 57 -1.52 18.55 11.40
N VAL A 58 -1.39 19.86 11.13
CA VAL A 58 -1.58 20.47 9.79
C VAL A 58 -0.63 19.89 8.74
N GLU A 59 0.61 19.58 9.13
CA GLU A 59 1.61 18.98 8.25
C GLU A 59 1.23 17.54 7.87
N ALA A 60 0.75 16.77 8.85
CA ALA A 60 0.24 15.44 8.63
C ALA A 60 -1.03 15.47 7.77
N GLN A 61 -1.89 16.49 7.91
CA GLN A 61 -3.08 16.65 7.07
C GLN A 61 -2.70 16.94 5.61
N GLY A 62 -1.71 17.80 5.37
CA GLY A 62 -1.15 18.06 4.04
C GLY A 62 -0.54 16.81 3.40
N PHE A 63 0.29 16.08 4.15
CA PHE A 63 0.89 14.82 3.71
C PHE A 63 -0.19 13.81 3.31
N ILE A 64 -1.19 13.56 4.17
CA ILE A 64 -2.27 12.59 3.91
C ILE A 64 -3.10 12.97 2.68
N THR A 65 -3.33 14.26 2.46
CA THR A 65 -4.04 14.74 1.27
C THR A 65 -3.25 14.46 -0.02
N THR A 66 -1.93 14.67 0.00
CA THR A 66 -1.05 14.35 -1.13
C THR A 66 -1.01 12.84 -1.39
N CYS A 67 -0.88 12.03 -0.33
CA CYS A 67 -0.92 10.57 -0.42
C CYS A 67 -2.21 10.09 -1.10
N ARG A 68 -3.34 10.65 -0.66
CA ARG A 68 -4.67 10.33 -1.19
C ARG A 68 -4.75 10.60 -2.70
N LYS A 69 -4.23 11.74 -3.16
CA LYS A 69 -4.21 12.11 -4.58
C LYS A 69 -3.37 11.14 -5.40
N ILE A 70 -2.13 10.87 -4.97
CA ILE A 70 -1.21 9.95 -5.66
C ILE A 70 -1.82 8.55 -5.74
N LEU A 71 -2.32 8.01 -4.63
CA LEU A 71 -2.91 6.66 -4.59
C LEU A 71 -4.20 6.58 -5.42
N ARG A 72 -5.06 7.61 -5.41
CA ARG A 72 -6.26 7.65 -6.26
C ARG A 72 -5.86 7.64 -7.74
N LYS A 73 -4.86 8.43 -8.14
CA LYS A 73 -4.33 8.46 -9.51
C LYS A 73 -3.75 7.10 -9.92
N ALA A 74 -2.98 6.46 -9.03
CA ALA A 74 -2.37 5.17 -9.25
C ALA A 74 -3.40 4.07 -9.54
N LEU A 75 -4.43 3.99 -8.70
CA LEU A 75 -5.39 2.90 -8.76
C LEU A 75 -6.38 3.04 -9.92
N LYS A 76 -6.51 4.22 -10.56
CA LYS A 76 -7.31 4.39 -11.78
C LYS A 76 -6.85 3.48 -12.92
N THR A 77 -5.63 2.95 -12.87
CA THR A 77 -5.10 2.08 -13.93
C THR A 77 -4.49 0.79 -13.38
N VAL A 78 -4.52 -0.27 -14.18
CA VAL A 78 -3.87 -1.57 -13.87
C VAL A 78 -2.38 -1.39 -13.65
N ARG A 79 -1.76 -0.58 -14.50
CA ARG A 79 -0.32 -0.33 -14.44
C ARG A 79 0.05 0.52 -13.22
N GLY A 80 -0.80 1.46 -12.78
CA GLY A 80 -0.57 2.23 -11.55
C GLY A 80 -0.83 1.40 -10.29
N THR A 81 -1.73 0.42 -10.37
CA THR A 81 -1.85 -0.63 -9.34
C THR A 81 -0.55 -1.44 -9.24
N ASN A 82 0.07 -1.80 -10.38
CA ASN A 82 1.37 -2.46 -10.39
C ASN A 82 2.49 -1.59 -9.78
N CYS A 83 2.45 -0.26 -9.99
CA CYS A 83 3.36 0.67 -9.31
C CYS A 83 3.23 0.59 -7.78
N ILE A 84 2.00 0.58 -7.25
CA ILE A 84 1.77 0.42 -5.80
C ILE A 84 2.34 -0.91 -5.31
N ILE A 85 2.01 -2.03 -5.97
CA ILE A 85 2.47 -3.36 -5.55
C ILE A 85 4.01 -3.46 -5.55
N LYS A 86 4.66 -2.87 -6.56
CA LYS A 86 6.12 -2.81 -6.65
C LYS A 86 6.72 -2.06 -5.46
N GLU A 87 6.23 -0.86 -5.16
CA GLU A 87 6.77 -0.08 -4.05
C GLU A 87 6.40 -0.67 -2.68
N VAL A 88 5.26 -1.33 -2.54
CA VAL A 88 4.92 -2.12 -1.34
C VAL A 88 5.91 -3.27 -1.14
N THR A 89 6.34 -3.93 -2.22
CA THR A 89 7.36 -4.98 -2.16
C THR A 89 8.71 -4.43 -1.68
N ASN A 90 9.11 -3.25 -2.18
CA ASN A 90 10.32 -2.57 -1.73
C ASN A 90 10.26 -2.22 -0.23
N ILE A 91 9.11 -1.73 0.24
CA ILE A 91 8.89 -1.43 1.66
C ILE A 91 8.95 -2.69 2.50
N LEU A 92 8.29 -3.76 2.09
CA LEU A 92 8.34 -5.05 2.80
C LEU A 92 9.78 -5.56 2.95
N SER A 93 10.55 -5.51 1.86
CA SER A 93 11.96 -5.92 1.86
C SER A 93 12.82 -5.06 2.78
N ALA A 94 12.66 -3.73 2.73
CA ALA A 94 13.40 -2.80 3.59
C ALA A 94 13.05 -2.99 5.08
N CYS A 95 11.77 -3.19 5.39
CA CYS A 95 11.32 -3.45 6.75
C CYS A 95 11.82 -4.77 7.31
N THR A 96 11.82 -5.84 6.50
CA THR A 96 12.34 -7.15 6.91
C THR A 96 13.84 -7.05 7.17
N SER A 97 14.58 -6.45 6.23
CA SER A 97 16.02 -6.19 6.38
C SER A 97 16.36 -5.34 7.61
N TYR A 98 15.47 -4.40 7.98
CA TYR A 98 15.63 -3.61 9.20
C TYR A 98 15.48 -4.48 10.45
N VAL A 99 14.43 -5.30 10.54
CA VAL A 99 14.23 -6.18 11.70
C VAL A 99 15.42 -7.12 11.87
N ASP A 100 15.87 -7.75 10.78
CA ASP A 100 17.04 -8.62 10.79
C ASP A 100 18.30 -7.86 11.24
N ALA A 101 18.54 -6.66 10.71
CA ALA A 101 19.70 -5.84 11.08
C ALA A 101 19.69 -5.38 12.55
N ILE A 102 18.51 -5.18 13.15
CA ILE A 102 18.40 -4.86 14.58
C ILE A 102 18.73 -6.08 15.42
N ASP A 103 18.25 -7.26 15.03
CA ASP A 103 18.55 -8.53 15.73
C ASP A 103 20.04 -8.88 15.62
N ASP A 104 20.66 -8.63 14.46
CA ASP A 104 22.10 -8.82 14.21
C ASP A 104 23.00 -7.89 15.04
N CYS A 105 22.47 -6.80 15.63
CA CYS A 105 23.24 -5.96 16.54
C CYS A 105 23.67 -6.70 17.83
N GLY A 106 23.07 -7.87 18.14
CA GLY A 106 23.53 -8.78 19.20
C GLY A 106 23.55 -8.20 20.61
N THR A 107 22.87 -7.07 20.84
CA THR A 107 22.85 -6.34 22.10
C THR A 107 21.41 -6.08 22.54
N ALA A 108 21.22 -5.73 23.80
CA ALA A 108 19.89 -5.42 24.32
C ALA A 108 19.28 -4.22 23.57
N ILE A 109 18.11 -4.44 22.97
CA ILE A 109 17.40 -3.42 22.18
C ILE A 109 16.86 -2.33 23.14
N PRO A 110 17.26 -1.06 22.96
CA PRO A 110 16.71 0.05 23.76
C PRO A 110 15.21 0.20 23.55
N LYS A 111 14.49 0.69 24.57
CA LYS A 111 13.02 0.83 24.53
C LYS A 111 12.52 1.64 23.34
N ASP A 112 13.25 2.68 22.92
CA ASP A 112 12.83 3.52 21.80
C ASP A 112 13.05 2.83 20.45
N VAL A 113 14.12 2.05 20.31
CA VAL A 113 14.34 1.18 19.13
C VAL A 113 13.28 0.08 19.07
N ALA A 114 12.92 -0.53 20.21
CA ALA A 114 11.87 -1.54 20.28
C ALA A 114 10.52 -1.02 19.77
N LYS A 115 10.12 0.21 20.14
CA LYS A 115 8.89 0.86 19.62
C LYS A 115 8.93 1.01 18.09
N ILE A 116 10.10 1.35 17.53
CA ILE A 116 10.28 1.45 16.08
C ILE A 116 10.15 0.06 15.44
N VAL A 117 10.82 -0.96 16.00
CA VAL A 117 10.69 -2.36 15.54
C VAL A 117 9.24 -2.84 15.53
N ASP A 118 8.49 -2.60 16.60
CA ASP A 118 7.08 -2.97 16.67
C ASP A 118 6.24 -2.25 15.61
N SER A 119 6.53 -0.98 15.37
CA SER A 119 5.87 -0.20 14.31
C SER A 119 6.23 -0.74 12.92
N VAL A 120 7.49 -1.12 12.68
CA VAL A 120 7.97 -1.72 11.43
C VAL A 120 7.35 -3.11 11.20
N LYS A 121 7.20 -3.95 12.23
CA LYS A 121 6.51 -5.25 12.13
C LYS A 121 5.03 -5.09 11.72
N GLN A 122 4.37 -4.02 12.15
CA GLN A 122 3.03 -3.70 11.67
C GLN A 122 3.02 -3.26 10.20
N ILE A 123 4.05 -2.53 9.74
CA ILE A 123 4.22 -2.17 8.32
C ILE A 123 4.42 -3.43 7.47
N ILE A 124 5.23 -4.39 7.94
CA ILE A 124 5.41 -5.71 7.30
C ILE A 124 4.05 -6.39 7.13
N LYS A 125 3.24 -6.47 8.20
CA LYS A 125 1.91 -7.08 8.15
C LYS A 125 0.98 -6.40 7.13
N ILE A 126 0.92 -5.07 7.14
CA ILE A 126 0.09 -4.32 6.18
C ILE A 126 0.57 -4.56 4.74
N SER A 127 1.89 -4.57 4.51
CA SER A 127 2.47 -4.83 3.20
C SER A 127 2.15 -6.24 2.71
N ASP A 128 2.25 -7.22 3.60
CA ASP A 128 1.89 -8.61 3.32
C ASP A 128 0.40 -8.77 2.99
N ASP A 129 -0.49 -8.04 3.69
CA ASP A 129 -1.92 -8.02 3.38
C ASP A 129 -2.21 -7.41 1.99
N ILE A 130 -1.45 -6.39 1.58
CA ILE A 130 -1.54 -5.78 0.25
C ILE A 130 -1.00 -6.72 -0.83
N LEU A 131 0.13 -7.40 -0.62
CA LEU A 131 0.69 -8.32 -1.62
C LEU A 131 -0.21 -9.55 -1.83
N HIS A 132 -0.86 -10.00 -0.75
CA HIS A 132 -1.82 -11.10 -0.79
C HIS A 132 -3.26 -10.59 -0.96
N LEU A 133 -3.44 -9.47 -1.67
CA LEU A 133 -4.73 -8.79 -1.89
C LEU A 133 -5.83 -9.77 -2.30
N HIS A 134 -5.59 -10.64 -3.29
CA HIS A 134 -6.61 -11.57 -3.79
C HIS A 134 -7.11 -12.52 -2.69
N SER A 135 -6.20 -13.12 -1.92
CA SER A 135 -6.55 -14.11 -0.88
C SER A 135 -6.96 -13.49 0.46
N LYS A 136 -6.55 -12.25 0.77
CA LYS A 136 -6.74 -11.64 2.09
C LYS A 136 -7.71 -10.45 2.11
N LEU A 137 -7.84 -9.76 0.98
CA LEU A 137 -8.64 -8.53 0.89
C LEU A 137 -9.78 -8.71 -0.11
N CYS A 138 -9.58 -9.36 -1.24
CA CYS A 138 -10.56 -9.46 -2.34
C CYS A 138 -11.14 -10.86 -2.54
N ALA A 139 -11.03 -11.72 -1.52
CA ALA A 139 -11.69 -13.02 -1.56
C ALA A 139 -13.20 -12.81 -1.78
N THR A 140 -13.73 -13.44 -2.82
CA THR A 140 -15.17 -13.55 -3.05
C THR A 140 -15.78 -14.34 -1.90
N ASP A 141 -16.65 -13.73 -1.11
CA ASP A 141 -17.66 -14.50 -0.42
C ASP A 141 -18.49 -15.20 -1.51
N GLU A 142 -18.71 -16.52 -1.42
CA GLU A 142 -19.40 -17.34 -2.45
C GLU A 142 -20.87 -16.94 -2.72
N THR A 143 -21.33 -15.83 -2.15
CA THR A 143 -22.66 -15.27 -2.34
C THR A 143 -22.74 -14.51 -3.67
N GLY A 144 -23.40 -15.14 -4.65
CA GLY A 144 -23.55 -14.69 -6.03
C GLY A 144 -24.07 -13.24 -6.21
N GLY A 145 -23.14 -12.28 -6.17
CA GLY A 145 -23.31 -10.91 -6.63
C GLY A 145 -22.54 -10.66 -7.92
N SER A 146 -22.97 -9.66 -8.71
CA SER A 146 -22.34 -9.35 -10.00
C SER A 146 -20.84 -9.10 -9.85
N PHE A 147 -20.03 -9.61 -10.79
CA PHE A 147 -18.57 -9.47 -10.82
C PHE A 147 -18.09 -8.01 -10.63
N ILE A 148 -18.89 -7.06 -11.10
CA ILE A 148 -18.70 -5.60 -10.99
C ILE A 148 -18.71 -5.11 -9.53
N LYS A 149 -19.65 -5.59 -8.69
CA LYS A 149 -19.71 -5.18 -7.28
C LYS A 149 -18.52 -5.69 -6.46
N ASN A 150 -17.78 -6.67 -6.98
CA ASN A 150 -16.62 -7.24 -6.30
C ASN A 150 -15.31 -6.50 -6.65
N SER A 151 -15.19 -5.95 -7.87
CA SER A 151 -14.00 -5.21 -8.29
C SER A 151 -13.87 -3.84 -7.60
N SER A 152 -14.97 -3.10 -7.44
CA SER A 152 -14.97 -1.81 -6.74
C SER A 152 -14.64 -1.97 -5.24
N LYS A 153 -15.19 -2.99 -4.59
CA LYS A 153 -14.83 -3.35 -3.20
C LYS A 153 -13.37 -3.74 -3.05
N CYS A 154 -12.81 -4.47 -4.02
CA CYS A 154 -11.42 -4.87 -4.03
C CYS A 154 -10.48 -3.66 -4.16
N PHE A 155 -10.76 -2.78 -5.13
CA PHE A 155 -10.08 -1.50 -5.30
C PHE A 155 -10.07 -0.69 -4.00
N TRP A 156 -11.23 -0.62 -3.35
CA TRP A 156 -11.38 0.13 -2.11
C TRP A 156 -10.56 -0.44 -0.96
N LYS A 157 -10.53 -1.76 -0.82
CA LYS A 157 -9.69 -2.42 0.19
C LYS A 157 -8.20 -2.18 -0.08
N LEU A 158 -7.77 -2.24 -1.34
CA LEU A 158 -6.39 -1.90 -1.73
C LEU A 158 -6.04 -0.44 -1.40
N PHE A 159 -6.93 0.50 -1.73
CA PHE A 159 -6.74 1.91 -1.41
C PHE A 159 -6.64 2.15 0.10
N LYS A 160 -7.57 1.59 0.88
CA LYS A 160 -7.57 1.70 2.35
C LYS A 160 -6.31 1.09 2.95
N ALA A 161 -5.88 -0.07 2.49
CA ALA A 161 -4.65 -0.71 2.94
C ALA A 161 -3.41 0.13 2.60
N SER A 162 -3.35 0.69 1.38
CA SER A 162 -2.27 1.58 0.95
C SER A 162 -2.23 2.87 1.78
N MET A 163 -3.37 3.49 2.06
CA MET A 163 -3.46 4.65 2.97
C MET A 163 -3.02 4.30 4.40
N LYS A 164 -3.42 3.13 4.90
CA LYS A 164 -3.01 2.63 6.22
C LYS A 164 -1.50 2.43 6.29
N LEU A 165 -0.90 1.87 5.23
CA LEU A 165 0.54 1.70 5.09
C LEU A 165 1.24 3.05 5.17
N THR A 166 0.83 4.02 4.36
CA THR A 166 1.43 5.36 4.31
C THR A 166 1.32 6.11 5.64
N ARG A 167 0.16 6.04 6.31
CA ARG A 167 -0.01 6.59 7.67
C ARG A 167 0.94 5.96 8.66
N LYS A 168 1.11 4.63 8.59
CA LYS A 168 1.99 3.90 9.51
C LYS A 168 3.46 4.21 9.25
N ILE A 169 3.86 4.36 7.99
CA ILE A 169 5.19 4.86 7.60
C ILE A 169 5.44 6.23 8.23
N ASN A 170 4.54 7.19 8.07
CA ASN A 170 4.70 8.53 8.66
C ASN A 170 4.78 8.51 10.19
N LYS A 171 3.91 7.73 10.87
CA LYS A 171 3.98 7.53 12.32
C LYS A 171 5.34 6.94 12.74
N THR A 172 5.90 6.04 11.94
CA THR A 172 7.21 5.42 12.21
C THR A 172 8.35 6.41 12.00
N LEU A 173 8.32 7.23 10.94
CA LEU A 173 9.27 8.33 10.75
C LEU A 173 9.28 9.30 11.94
N LYS A 174 8.10 9.63 12.49
CA LYS A 174 8.00 10.46 13.72
C LYS A 174 8.60 9.78 14.97
N LEU A 175 8.58 8.45 15.05
CA LEU A 175 9.27 7.72 16.13
C LEU A 175 10.78 7.73 15.92
N ILE A 176 11.23 7.53 14.69
CA ILE A 176 12.64 7.57 14.30
C ILE A 176 13.26 8.95 14.61
N ALA A 177 12.54 10.04 14.31
CA ALA A 177 12.99 11.39 14.62
C ALA A 177 13.18 11.68 16.13
N LYS A 178 12.60 10.84 17.00
CA LYS A 178 12.73 10.94 18.46
C LYS A 178 13.80 10.00 19.03
N LEU A 179 14.56 9.33 18.18
CA LEU A 179 15.60 8.41 18.61
C LEU A 179 16.70 9.19 19.38
N PRO A 180 17.10 8.72 20.58
CA PRO A 180 18.14 9.39 21.37
C PRO A 180 19.48 9.47 20.63
N ALA A 181 20.21 10.58 20.81
CA ALA A 181 21.48 10.82 20.11
C ALA A 181 22.61 9.86 20.56
N ASP A 182 22.49 9.28 21.74
CA ASP A 182 23.40 8.27 22.31
C ASP A 182 23.07 6.83 21.84
N THR A 183 22.10 6.66 20.94
CA THR A 183 21.77 5.35 20.37
C THR A 183 22.98 4.78 19.62
N SER A 184 23.24 3.47 19.81
CA SER A 184 24.36 2.80 19.18
C SER A 184 24.35 2.95 17.64
N SER A 185 25.53 3.04 17.05
CA SER A 185 25.69 3.19 15.61
C SER A 185 25.06 2.04 14.81
N CYS A 186 24.99 0.84 15.39
CA CYS A 186 24.32 -0.30 14.75
C CYS A 186 22.82 -0.02 14.51
N PHE A 187 22.09 0.37 15.56
CA PHE A 187 20.66 0.69 15.44
C PHE A 187 20.43 1.92 14.57
N VAL A 188 21.27 2.96 14.67
CA VAL A 188 21.18 4.17 13.85
C VAL A 188 21.37 3.83 12.37
N ASN A 189 22.37 3.03 12.02
CA ASN A 189 22.64 2.64 10.63
C ASN A 189 21.49 1.81 10.03
N ALA A 190 20.94 0.86 10.80
CA ALA A 190 19.75 0.11 10.37
C ALA A 190 18.56 1.05 10.15
N THR A 191 18.33 1.96 11.09
CA THR A 191 17.22 2.93 11.04
C THR A 191 17.32 3.89 9.85
N ASN A 192 18.53 4.35 9.52
CA ASN A 192 18.75 5.24 8.38
C ASN A 192 18.42 4.56 7.03
N LYS A 193 18.75 3.27 6.90
CA LYS A 193 18.42 2.50 5.68
C LYS A 193 16.91 2.39 5.46
N VAL A 194 16.15 2.01 6.49
CA VAL A 194 14.68 1.90 6.36
C VAL A 194 14.01 3.27 6.19
N THR A 195 14.57 4.31 6.80
CA THR A 195 14.11 5.71 6.63
C THR A 195 14.20 6.17 5.19
N ALA A 196 15.29 5.84 4.48
CA ALA A 196 15.44 6.16 3.07
C ALA A 196 14.31 5.52 2.24
N SER A 197 14.03 4.24 2.46
CA SER A 197 12.93 3.54 1.78
C SER A 197 11.56 4.16 2.08
N PHE A 198 11.30 4.54 3.33
CA PHE A 198 10.07 5.21 3.75
C PHE A 198 9.85 6.55 3.05
N ASN A 199 10.90 7.38 2.97
CA ASN A 199 10.82 8.68 2.31
C ASN A 199 10.65 8.54 0.78
N SER A 200 11.16 7.47 0.17
CA SER A 200 11.03 7.22 -1.26
C SER A 200 9.68 6.58 -1.67
N PHE A 201 8.88 6.07 -0.73
CA PHE A 201 7.67 5.30 -1.04
C PHE A 201 6.69 6.05 -1.97
N LEU A 202 6.21 7.24 -1.56
CA LEU A 202 5.25 8.00 -2.35
C LEU A 202 5.88 8.64 -3.60
N PRO A 203 7.08 9.26 -3.53
CA PRO A 203 7.73 9.78 -4.73
C PRO A 203 7.92 8.72 -5.81
N ASN A 204 8.31 7.49 -5.45
CA ASN A 204 8.48 6.42 -6.41
C ASN A 204 7.16 5.99 -7.05
N ILE A 205 6.07 5.96 -6.27
CA ILE A 205 4.73 5.69 -6.83
C ILE A 205 4.35 6.79 -7.82
N ASP A 206 4.54 8.06 -7.46
CA ASP A 206 4.15 9.19 -8.32
C ASP A 206 4.95 9.21 -9.62
N VAL A 207 6.28 9.05 -9.56
CA VAL A 207 7.15 8.93 -10.74
C VAL A 207 6.76 7.71 -11.59
N CYS A 208 6.45 6.58 -10.97
CA CYS A 208 5.99 5.39 -11.69
C CYS A 208 4.67 5.66 -12.42
N ILE A 209 3.83 6.56 -11.91
CA ILE A 209 2.57 6.95 -12.55
C ILE A 209 2.76 7.99 -13.66
N GLU A 210 3.72 8.89 -13.51
CA GLU A 210 4.03 9.93 -14.52
C GLU A 210 4.81 9.40 -15.72
N SER A 211 5.56 8.31 -15.53
CA SER A 211 6.31 7.64 -16.60
C SER A 211 5.47 6.66 -17.45
N MET A 212 4.14 6.72 -17.29
CA MET A 212 3.16 5.87 -17.99
C MET A 212 2.60 6.54 -19.24
#